data_AF-A0A2N3HLB1-F1
#
_entry.id   AF-A0A2N3HLB1-F1
#
_cell.length_a   1.000
_cell.length_b   1.000
_cell.length_c   1.000
_cell.angle_alpha   90.00
_cell.angle_beta   90.00
_cell.angle_gamma   90.00
#
_symmetry.space_group_name_H-M   'P 1'
#
loop_
_entity.id
_entity.type
_entity.pdbx_description
1 polymer ?
#
loop_
_entity_poly.entity_id
_entity_poly.type
_entity_poly.pdbx_seq_one_letter_code
_entity_poly.pdbx_strand_id
1 'polypeptide(L)'
;MKKVIKNTKKGILMVAMLAASLSFANEGTPFFTIKNESERTSLTLALVKEGNLLSIKDYNGMILYKEVIQKTGTYTKGFDLTALPNGKYIFELDSDIEIKTIPFTVETNTVVFEKDMEKSIFKPVTRVKGNIVFVSQLTLNNKPLKIDIYFEGSNNSELVLTETIKDTKCIERIYKLTGLKNGNYTMVFNTEGREFIKHINN
;
A
#
# COMPACT_ATOMS: atom_id res chain seq x y z
N MET A 1 27.60 35.62 -40.42
CA MET A 1 27.73 34.19 -40.02
C MET A 1 28.06 33.99 -38.53
N LYS A 2 28.92 34.79 -37.88
CA LYS A 2 29.28 34.63 -36.44
C LYS A 2 28.09 34.67 -35.46
N LYS A 3 27.05 35.46 -35.73
CA LYS A 3 25.86 35.62 -34.86
C LYS A 3 24.94 34.39 -34.87
N VAL A 4 24.81 33.72 -36.03
CA VAL A 4 24.03 32.49 -36.20
C VAL A 4 24.68 31.33 -35.44
N ILE A 5 26.01 31.18 -35.55
CA ILE A 5 26.78 30.16 -34.81
C ILE A 5 26.72 30.40 -33.29
N LYS A 6 26.67 31.66 -32.83
CA LYS A 6 26.53 31.99 -31.40
C LYS A 6 25.14 31.61 -30.86
N ASN A 7 24.10 31.75 -31.67
CA ASN A 7 22.73 31.39 -31.29
C ASN A 7 22.48 29.88 -31.34
N THR A 8 23.07 29.15 -32.30
CA THR A 8 22.97 27.67 -32.36
C THR A 8 23.66 27.01 -31.17
N LYS A 9 24.82 27.53 -30.71
CA LYS A 9 25.48 27.06 -29.48
C LYS A 9 24.61 27.22 -28.23
N LYS A 10 23.86 28.32 -28.13
CA LYS A 10 22.90 28.55 -27.04
C LYS A 10 21.69 27.61 -27.12
N GLY A 11 21.20 27.34 -28.33
CA GLY A 11 20.11 26.38 -28.56
C GLY A 11 20.51 24.96 -28.15
N ILE A 12 21.70 24.50 -28.55
CA ILE A 12 22.24 23.19 -28.16
C ILE A 12 22.38 23.08 -26.64
N LEU A 13 22.84 24.13 -25.96
CA LEU A 13 22.95 24.14 -24.50
C LEU A 13 21.59 24.05 -23.80
N MET A 14 20.56 24.75 -24.31
CA MET A 14 19.20 24.64 -23.76
C MET A 14 18.62 23.24 -23.95
N VAL A 15 18.82 22.62 -25.11
CA VAL A 15 18.38 21.24 -25.38
C VAL A 15 19.09 20.25 -24.46
N ALA A 16 20.40 20.41 -24.23
CA ALA A 16 21.15 19.57 -23.30
C ALA A 16 20.66 19.71 -21.85
N MET A 17 20.31 20.93 -21.42
CA MET A 17 19.74 21.18 -20.09
C MET A 17 18.35 20.56 -19.93
N LEU A 18 17.49 20.64 -20.95
CA LEU A 18 16.17 20.00 -20.98
C LEU A 18 16.27 18.45 -21.01
N ALA A 19 17.25 17.89 -21.71
CA ALA A 19 17.50 16.45 -21.71
C ALA A 19 18.03 15.96 -20.35
N ALA A 20 18.89 16.74 -19.69
CA ALA A 20 19.39 16.43 -18.35
C ALA A 20 18.28 16.44 -17.30
N SER A 21 17.31 17.36 -17.36
CA SER A 21 16.20 17.39 -16.40
C SER A 21 15.22 16.22 -16.56
N LEU A 22 15.05 15.69 -17.77
CA LEU A 22 14.25 14.47 -18.02
C LEU A 22 14.95 13.19 -17.53
N SER A 23 16.27 13.23 -17.34
CA SER A 23 17.06 12.08 -16.88
C SER A 23 17.00 11.85 -15.36
N PHE A 24 16.48 12.82 -14.60
CA PHE A 24 16.26 12.71 -13.14
C PHE A 24 14.83 12.29 -12.76
N ALA A 25 14.14 11.62 -13.66
CA ALA A 25 12.85 11.00 -13.36
C ALA A 25 13.00 9.48 -13.51
N ASN A 26 13.66 8.82 -12.56
CA ASN A 26 13.49 7.38 -12.43
C ASN A 26 13.65 6.91 -10.98
N GLU A 27 12.73 6.02 -10.62
CA GLU A 27 12.61 5.25 -9.38
C GLU A 27 12.13 6.03 -8.15
N GLY A 28 10.88 5.78 -7.77
CA GLY A 28 10.36 6.19 -6.46
C GLY A 28 11.24 5.60 -5.36
N THR A 29 11.42 6.34 -4.27
CA THR A 29 12.22 5.87 -3.14
C THR A 29 11.62 4.56 -2.60
N PRO A 30 12.41 3.47 -2.50
CA PRO A 30 11.89 2.19 -2.03
C PRO A 30 11.41 2.32 -0.58
N PHE A 31 10.26 1.73 -0.28
CA PHE A 31 9.69 1.69 1.07
C PHE A 31 10.55 0.86 2.01
N PHE A 32 11.17 -0.20 1.48
CA PHE A 32 12.07 -1.09 2.21
C PHE A 32 13.51 -0.88 1.76
N THR A 33 14.35 -0.34 2.66
CA THR A 33 15.80 -0.31 2.44
C THR A 33 16.42 -1.55 3.07
N ILE A 34 16.98 -2.41 2.24
CA ILE A 34 17.54 -3.70 2.67
C ILE A 34 19.04 -3.77 2.42
N LYS A 35 19.77 -4.14 3.47
CA LYS A 35 21.20 -4.45 3.42
C LYS A 35 21.42 -5.87 3.88
N ASN A 36 21.97 -6.71 3.01
CA ASN A 36 22.39 -8.06 3.34
C ASN A 36 23.86 -8.01 3.77
N GLU A 37 24.12 -8.19 5.05
CA GLU A 37 25.44 -8.53 5.57
C GLU A 37 25.51 -10.06 5.67
N SER A 38 26.72 -10.64 5.65
CA SER A 38 27.00 -12.08 5.41
C SER A 38 26.09 -13.09 6.16
N GLU A 39 25.49 -12.70 7.29
CA GLU A 39 24.60 -13.53 8.12
C GLU A 39 23.34 -12.79 8.61
N ARG A 40 23.20 -11.50 8.32
CA ARG A 40 22.10 -10.67 8.85
C ARG A 40 21.55 -9.76 7.77
N THR A 41 20.23 -9.79 7.61
CA THR A 41 19.51 -8.83 6.79
C THR A 41 19.06 -7.66 7.65
N SER A 42 19.58 -6.47 7.40
CA SER A 42 19.09 -5.23 7.99
C SER A 42 17.96 -4.67 7.14
N LEU A 43 16.76 -4.58 7.73
CA LEU A 43 15.59 -3.93 7.18
C LEU A 43 15.46 -2.52 7.76
N THR A 44 15.37 -1.50 6.89
CA THR A 44 15.09 -0.12 7.29
C THR A 44 13.82 0.37 6.61
N LEU A 45 12.92 0.93 7.42
CA LEU A 45 11.66 1.54 7.02
C LEU A 45 11.70 3.03 7.36
N ALA A 46 11.51 3.87 6.35
CA ALA A 46 11.39 5.31 6.54
C ALA A 46 9.94 5.68 6.93
N LEU A 47 9.79 6.65 7.83
CA LEU A 47 8.51 7.28 8.17
C LEU A 47 7.44 6.30 8.71
N VAL A 48 7.83 5.38 9.59
CA VAL A 48 6.87 4.57 10.34
C VAL A 48 6.21 5.39 11.43
N LYS A 49 5.02 4.98 11.87
CA LYS A 49 4.34 5.53 13.04
C LYS A 49 4.31 4.50 14.17
N GLU A 50 4.26 5.00 15.39
CA GLU A 50 3.88 4.18 16.54
C GLU A 50 2.53 3.50 16.27
N GLY A 51 2.45 2.20 16.56
CA GLY A 51 1.27 1.37 16.29
C GLY A 51 1.29 0.65 14.94
N ASN A 52 2.13 1.06 13.98
CA ASN A 52 2.32 0.31 12.73
C ASN A 52 2.76 -1.12 13.03
N LEU A 53 2.32 -2.07 12.21
CA LEU A 53 2.59 -3.49 12.40
C LEU A 53 3.52 -4.03 11.33
N LEU A 54 4.70 -4.50 11.74
CA LEU A 54 5.62 -5.23 10.87
C LEU A 54 5.40 -6.74 11.03
N SER A 55 5.36 -7.48 9.92
CA SER A 55 5.26 -8.94 9.95
C SER A 55 6.08 -9.60 8.84
N ILE A 56 6.45 -10.86 9.08
CA ILE A 56 6.96 -11.79 8.06
C ILE A 56 5.91 -12.88 7.90
N LYS A 57 5.50 -13.13 6.66
CA LYS A 57 4.55 -14.17 6.31
C LYS A 57 5.16 -15.14 5.31
N ASP A 58 4.75 -16.40 5.37
CA ASP A 58 5.00 -17.35 4.29
C ASP A 58 4.04 -17.11 3.11
N TYR A 59 4.23 -17.85 2.01
CA TYR A 59 3.37 -17.77 0.83
C TYR A 59 1.91 -18.18 1.09
N ASN A 60 1.63 -18.95 2.14
CA ASN A 60 0.28 -19.34 2.53
C ASN A 60 -0.41 -18.30 3.44
N GLY A 61 0.30 -17.21 3.78
CA GLY A 61 -0.20 -16.17 4.67
C GLY A 61 -0.01 -16.45 6.15
N MET A 62 0.69 -17.53 6.52
CA MET A 62 1.04 -17.83 7.91
C MET A 62 2.02 -16.78 8.43
N ILE A 63 1.70 -16.16 9.57
CA ILE A 63 2.54 -15.16 10.21
C ILE A 63 3.64 -15.86 11.00
N LEU A 64 4.89 -15.68 10.57
CA LEU A 64 6.08 -16.23 11.22
C LEU A 64 6.71 -15.25 12.21
N TYR A 65 6.50 -13.96 11.95
CA TYR A 65 7.00 -12.88 12.78
C TYR A 65 5.98 -11.74 12.82
N LYS A 66 5.85 -11.09 13.97
CA LYS A 66 4.96 -9.95 14.16
C LYS A 66 5.50 -9.00 15.24
N GLU A 67 5.55 -7.71 14.93
CA GLU A 67 5.97 -6.66 15.87
C GLU A 67 5.15 -5.39 15.66
N VAL A 68 4.73 -4.78 16.76
CA VAL A 68 4.16 -3.43 16.77
C VAL A 68 5.29 -2.43 16.96
N ILE A 69 5.41 -1.49 16.02
CA ILE A 69 6.41 -0.41 16.07
C ILE A 69 6.06 0.53 17.21
N GLN A 70 7.05 0.78 18.07
CA GLN A 70 6.87 1.56 19.31
C GLN A 70 7.17 3.05 19.16
N LYS A 71 7.81 3.46 18.06
CA LYS A 71 8.25 4.85 17.85
C LYS A 71 8.03 5.30 16.42
N THR A 72 7.55 6.52 16.27
CA THR A 72 7.45 7.20 14.98
C THR A 72 8.83 7.63 14.49
N GLY A 73 9.10 7.50 13.19
CA GLY A 73 10.34 7.93 12.55
C GLY A 73 10.95 6.86 11.66
N THR A 74 12.28 6.72 11.71
CA THR A 74 13.00 5.66 11.01
C THR A 74 13.10 4.44 11.90
N TYR A 75 12.69 3.29 11.36
CA TYR A 75 12.81 2.00 12.03
C TYR A 75 13.85 1.14 11.32
N THR A 76 14.75 0.54 12.09
CA THR A 76 15.76 -0.40 11.58
C THR A 76 15.80 -1.63 12.45
N LYS A 77 15.74 -2.81 11.82
CA LYS A 77 15.86 -4.10 12.51
C LYS A 77 16.66 -5.11 11.68
N GLY A 78 17.53 -5.83 12.37
CA GLY A 78 18.25 -6.97 11.81
C GLY A 78 17.47 -8.26 11.98
N PHE A 79 17.43 -9.07 10.92
CA PHE A 79 16.83 -10.40 10.89
C PHE A 79 17.88 -11.42 10.43
N ASP A 80 17.89 -12.59 11.06
CA ASP A 80 18.52 -13.78 10.48
C ASP A 80 17.46 -14.54 9.70
N LEU A 81 17.38 -14.25 8.40
CA LEU A 81 16.41 -14.87 7.49
C LEU A 81 16.92 -16.20 6.93
N THR A 82 18.21 -16.51 7.13
CA THR A 82 18.82 -17.75 6.64
C THR A 82 18.35 -18.97 7.44
N ALA A 83 17.85 -18.74 8.66
CA ALA A 83 17.22 -19.76 9.51
C ALA A 83 15.82 -20.18 9.03
N LEU A 84 15.21 -19.47 8.07
CA LEU A 84 13.93 -19.87 7.49
C LEU A 84 14.13 -21.05 6.52
N PRO A 85 13.17 -21.99 6.44
CA PRO A 85 13.19 -23.03 5.41
C PRO A 85 13.25 -22.45 3.99
N ASN A 86 13.63 -23.29 3.03
CA ASN A 86 13.54 -22.89 1.63
C ASN A 86 12.07 -22.58 1.27
N GLY A 87 11.83 -21.41 0.68
CA GLY A 87 10.47 -20.97 0.40
C GLY A 87 10.36 -19.49 0.05
N LYS A 88 9.11 -19.09 -0.20
CA LYS A 88 8.75 -17.70 -0.50
C LYS A 88 8.10 -17.06 0.70
N TYR A 89 8.51 -15.82 0.96
CA TYR A 89 8.12 -15.06 2.12
C TYR A 89 7.83 -13.61 1.74
N ILE A 90 7.13 -12.91 2.62
CA ILE A 90 6.77 -11.51 2.42
C ILE A 90 7.00 -10.76 3.73
N PHE A 91 7.76 -9.67 3.67
CA PHE A 91 7.66 -8.63 4.69
C PHE A 91 6.43 -7.78 4.42
N GLU A 92 5.64 -7.53 5.46
CA GLU A 92 4.45 -6.69 5.40
C GLU A 92 4.49 -5.64 6.50
N LEU A 93 4.44 -4.38 6.11
CA LEU A 93 4.22 -3.23 7.00
C LEU A 93 2.77 -2.77 6.84
N ASP A 94 1.94 -3.09 7.83
CA ASP A 94 0.54 -2.68 7.91
C ASP A 94 0.44 -1.36 8.72
N SER A 95 0.02 -0.29 8.06
CA SER A 95 -0.14 1.05 8.62
C SER A 95 -1.61 1.49 8.60
N ASP A 96 -1.92 2.67 9.13
CA ASP A 96 -3.32 3.17 9.19
C ASP A 96 -4.02 3.26 7.83
N ILE A 97 -3.28 3.65 6.78
CA ILE A 97 -3.85 4.00 5.47
C ILE A 97 -3.37 3.12 4.32
N GLU A 98 -2.32 2.32 4.52
CA GLU A 98 -1.74 1.48 3.48
C GLU A 98 -1.03 0.26 4.07
N ILE A 99 -0.90 -0.76 3.24
CA ILE A 99 -0.14 -1.98 3.51
C ILE A 99 0.98 -2.04 2.48
N LYS A 100 2.23 -2.04 2.95
CA LYS A 100 3.42 -2.16 2.12
C LYS A 100 3.99 -3.56 2.22
N THR A 101 4.36 -4.14 1.08
CA THR A 101 4.92 -5.49 1.02
C THR A 101 6.17 -5.56 0.17
N ILE A 102 7.15 -6.34 0.61
CA ILE A 102 8.31 -6.74 -0.21
C ILE A 102 8.49 -8.27 -0.13
N PRO A 103 8.38 -8.98 -1.27
CA PRO A 103 8.63 -10.42 -1.32
C PRO A 103 10.12 -10.76 -1.25
N PHE A 104 10.44 -11.91 -0.70
CA PHE A 104 11.77 -12.50 -0.73
C PHE A 104 11.71 -14.03 -0.76
N THR A 105 12.75 -14.63 -1.30
CA THR A 105 12.90 -16.08 -1.39
C THR A 105 14.12 -16.51 -0.59
N VAL A 106 14.00 -17.64 0.11
CA VAL A 106 15.12 -18.32 0.78
C VAL A 106 15.42 -19.60 0.01
N GLU A 107 16.64 -19.73 -0.49
CA GLU A 107 17.14 -20.91 -1.20
C GLU A 107 18.53 -21.25 -0.70
N THR A 108 18.70 -22.43 -0.09
CA THR A 108 19.99 -22.91 0.43
C THR A 108 20.69 -21.86 1.30
N ASN A 109 19.98 -21.34 2.31
CA ASN A 109 20.44 -20.28 3.21
C ASN A 109 20.79 -18.93 2.53
N THR A 110 20.47 -18.76 1.25
CA THR A 110 20.62 -17.50 0.51
C THR A 110 19.28 -16.79 0.45
N VAL A 111 19.27 -15.48 0.75
CA VAL A 111 18.07 -14.66 0.81
C VAL A 111 18.08 -13.67 -0.36
N VAL A 112 17.07 -13.77 -1.23
CA VAL A 112 16.94 -12.92 -2.42
C VAL A 112 15.65 -12.10 -2.32
N PHE A 113 15.79 -10.77 -2.32
CA PHE A 113 14.66 -9.84 -2.28
C PHE A 113 14.21 -9.47 -3.68
N GLU A 114 12.91 -9.61 -3.94
CA GLU A 114 12.29 -9.29 -5.22
C GLU A 114 11.83 -7.82 -5.21
N LYS A 115 12.80 -6.90 -5.24
CA LYS A 115 12.58 -5.45 -5.06
C LYS A 115 11.59 -4.85 -6.08
N ASP A 116 11.60 -5.35 -7.31
CA ASP A 116 10.67 -4.91 -8.36
C ASP A 116 9.21 -5.31 -8.09
N MET A 117 8.99 -6.23 -7.15
CA MET A 117 7.66 -6.65 -6.69
C MET A 117 7.24 -5.96 -5.39
N GLU A 118 7.99 -4.94 -4.95
CA GLU A 118 7.55 -4.08 -3.87
C GLU A 118 6.21 -3.42 -4.23
N LYS A 119 5.27 -3.43 -3.28
CA LYS A 119 3.90 -3.01 -3.52
C LYS A 119 3.34 -2.24 -2.33
N SER A 120 2.52 -1.22 -2.63
CA SER A 120 1.63 -0.59 -1.65
C SER A 120 0.17 -0.83 -2.03
N ILE A 121 -0.63 -1.22 -1.05
CA ILE A 121 -2.10 -1.37 -1.13
C ILE A 121 -2.70 -0.32 -0.20
N PHE A 122 -3.31 0.72 -0.75
CA PHE A 122 -4.00 1.72 0.07
C PHE A 122 -5.32 1.17 0.56
N LYS A 123 -5.60 1.39 1.86
CA LYS A 123 -6.84 0.99 2.50
C LYS A 123 -7.97 1.94 2.09
N PRO A 124 -9.20 1.44 1.91
CA PRO A 124 -10.38 2.29 1.82
C PRO A 124 -10.56 3.10 3.10
N VAL A 125 -10.68 4.43 2.96
CA VAL A 125 -10.94 5.34 4.08
C VAL A 125 -12.39 5.76 4.04
N THR A 126 -13.02 5.77 5.22
CA THR A 126 -14.42 6.14 5.39
C THR A 126 -14.55 7.36 6.29
N ARG A 127 -15.41 8.29 5.89
CA ARG A 127 -15.86 9.40 6.73
C ARG A 127 -17.38 9.39 6.80
N VAL A 128 -17.93 9.42 8.01
CA VAL A 128 -19.38 9.44 8.24
C VAL A 128 -19.79 10.84 8.70
N LYS A 129 -20.85 11.39 8.11
CA LYS A 129 -21.46 12.66 8.53
C LYS A 129 -22.98 12.51 8.54
N GLY A 130 -23.55 12.27 9.73
CA GLY A 130 -24.94 11.84 9.85
C GLY A 130 -25.15 10.57 9.02
N ASN A 131 -26.17 10.60 8.16
CA ASN A 131 -26.55 9.45 7.33
C ASN A 131 -25.79 9.36 5.99
N ILE A 132 -24.67 10.08 5.84
CA ILE A 132 -23.87 10.10 4.62
C ILE A 132 -22.51 9.50 4.90
N VAL A 133 -22.10 8.54 4.07
CA VAL A 133 -20.80 7.89 4.12
C VAL A 133 -20.00 8.26 2.89
N PHE A 134 -18.86 8.90 3.12
CA PHE A 134 -17.86 9.17 2.10
C PHE A 134 -16.82 8.05 2.13
N VAL A 135 -16.53 7.46 0.99
CA VAL A 135 -15.51 6.43 0.81
C VAL A 135 -14.47 6.95 -0.17
N SER A 136 -13.20 6.84 0.18
CA SER A 136 -12.10 7.09 -0.75
C SER A 136 -11.04 5.99 -0.72
N GLN A 137 -10.45 5.69 -1.88
CA GLN A 137 -9.30 4.79 -1.98
C GLN A 137 -8.43 5.18 -3.17
N LEU A 138 -7.11 5.18 -2.97
CA LEU A 138 -6.12 5.29 -4.05
C LEU A 138 -5.76 3.90 -4.59
N THR A 139 -5.83 3.70 -5.90
CA THR A 139 -5.61 2.41 -6.57
C THR A 139 -4.58 2.59 -7.68
N LEU A 140 -3.29 2.55 -7.32
CA LEU A 140 -2.18 2.86 -8.26
C LEU A 140 -2.20 2.02 -9.55
N ASN A 141 -2.67 0.78 -9.47
CA ASN A 141 -2.74 -0.18 -10.57
C ASN A 141 -4.18 -0.44 -11.06
N ASN A 142 -5.09 0.53 -10.87
CA ASN A 142 -6.50 0.45 -11.26
C ASN A 142 -7.22 -0.80 -10.74
N LYS A 143 -6.77 -1.31 -9.58
CA LYS A 143 -7.31 -2.53 -9.00
C LYS A 143 -8.74 -2.30 -8.53
N PRO A 144 -9.62 -3.31 -8.68
CA PRO A 144 -11.02 -3.14 -8.33
C PRO A 144 -11.20 -2.99 -6.82
N LEU A 145 -12.20 -2.20 -6.45
CA LEU A 145 -12.75 -2.14 -5.09
C LEU A 145 -14.19 -2.64 -5.15
N LYS A 146 -14.46 -3.76 -4.46
CA LYS A 146 -15.83 -4.20 -4.19
C LYS A 146 -16.26 -3.64 -2.83
N ILE A 147 -17.46 -3.08 -2.79
CA ILE A 147 -18.09 -2.50 -1.60
C ILE A 147 -19.41 -3.21 -1.40
N ASP A 148 -19.54 -3.92 -0.29
CA ASP A 148 -20.79 -4.52 0.16
C ASP A 148 -21.27 -3.76 1.40
N ILE A 149 -22.53 -3.31 1.42
CA ILE A 149 -23.13 -2.61 2.54
C ILE A 149 -24.22 -3.49 3.12
N TYR A 150 -24.09 -3.80 4.39
CA TYR A 150 -25.04 -4.59 5.16
C TYR A 150 -25.77 -3.69 6.15
N PHE A 151 -27.08 -3.83 6.24
CA PHE A 151 -27.87 -3.30 7.35
C PHE A 151 -27.87 -4.30 8.50
N GLU A 152 -27.55 -3.85 9.70
CA GLU A 152 -27.57 -4.68 10.91
C GLU A 152 -28.98 -4.68 11.50
N GLY A 153 -29.78 -5.68 11.13
CA GLY A 153 -31.09 -5.92 11.71
C GLY A 153 -31.01 -6.56 13.11
N SER A 154 -32.15 -6.70 13.78
CA SER A 154 -32.21 -7.22 15.15
C SER A 154 -31.64 -8.63 15.33
N ASN A 155 -31.72 -9.46 14.28
CA ASN A 155 -31.32 -10.88 14.34
C ASN A 155 -30.30 -11.28 13.25
N ASN A 156 -30.15 -10.49 12.18
CA ASN A 156 -29.25 -10.79 11.08
C ASN A 156 -28.83 -9.52 10.33
N SER A 157 -27.68 -9.61 9.67
CA SER A 157 -27.20 -8.61 8.73
C SER A 157 -27.81 -8.88 7.34
N GLU A 158 -28.34 -7.85 6.70
CA GLU A 158 -28.94 -7.94 5.37
C GLU A 158 -28.12 -7.13 4.37
N LEU A 159 -27.69 -7.76 3.27
CA LEU A 159 -27.01 -7.06 2.18
C LEU A 159 -27.99 -6.09 1.50
N VAL A 160 -27.76 -4.79 1.65
CA VAL A 160 -28.62 -3.74 1.08
C VAL A 160 -28.05 -3.09 -0.17
N LEU A 161 -26.72 -3.17 -0.36
CA LEU A 161 -26.05 -2.65 -1.56
C LEU A 161 -24.78 -3.44 -1.83
N THR A 162 -24.52 -3.72 -3.11
CA THR A 162 -23.22 -4.20 -3.59
C THR A 162 -22.80 -3.38 -4.79
N GLU A 163 -21.52 -3.02 -4.81
CA GLU A 163 -20.93 -2.26 -5.91
C GLU A 163 -19.50 -2.70 -6.16
N THR A 164 -19.08 -2.71 -7.42
CA THR A 164 -17.67 -2.91 -7.78
C THR A 164 -17.20 -1.78 -8.68
N ILE A 165 -16.21 -1.01 -8.21
CA ILE A 165 -15.56 0.06 -8.95
C ILE A 165 -14.27 -0.48 -9.55
N LYS A 166 -14.01 -0.17 -10.83
CA LYS A 166 -12.84 -0.63 -11.61
C LYS A 166 -12.28 0.52 -12.45
N ASP A 167 -11.08 0.31 -12.99
CA ASP A 167 -10.49 1.15 -14.06
C ASP A 167 -10.29 2.63 -13.70
N THR A 168 -10.19 2.96 -12.41
CA THR A 168 -9.85 4.30 -11.91
C THR A 168 -8.69 4.21 -10.92
N LYS A 169 -7.91 5.29 -10.82
CA LYS A 169 -6.82 5.44 -9.84
C LYS A 169 -7.29 6.04 -8.53
N CYS A 170 -8.34 6.86 -8.54
CA CYS A 170 -8.92 7.45 -7.36
C CYS A 170 -10.39 7.05 -7.32
N ILE A 171 -10.76 6.30 -6.30
CA ILE A 171 -12.14 5.91 -6.06
C ILE A 171 -12.68 6.87 -5.02
N GLU A 172 -13.76 7.57 -5.35
CA GLU A 172 -14.47 8.47 -4.45
C GLU A 172 -15.97 8.19 -4.57
N ARG A 173 -16.59 7.73 -3.49
CA ARG A 173 -18.02 7.37 -3.45
C ARG A 173 -18.72 8.04 -2.28
N ILE A 174 -19.99 8.36 -2.50
CA ILE A 174 -20.88 8.90 -1.46
C ILE A 174 -22.10 7.98 -1.39
N TYR A 175 -22.37 7.44 -0.21
CA TYR A 175 -23.56 6.64 0.07
C TYR A 175 -24.45 7.38 1.04
N LYS A 176 -25.73 7.49 0.71
CA LYS A 176 -26.76 8.05 1.59
C LYS A 176 -27.53 6.87 2.20
N LEU A 177 -27.40 6.68 3.51
CA LEU A 177 -28.01 5.57 4.24
C LEU A 177 -29.50 5.80 4.55
N THR A 178 -29.96 7.06 4.58
CA THR A 178 -31.40 7.35 4.69
C THR A 178 -32.17 6.81 3.49
N GLY A 179 -33.26 6.11 3.76
CA GLY A 179 -34.12 5.51 2.73
C GLY A 179 -33.85 4.03 2.49
N LEU A 180 -32.80 3.47 3.11
CA LEU A 180 -32.59 2.03 3.20
C LEU A 180 -33.33 1.51 4.44
N LYS A 181 -32.77 1.67 5.65
CA LYS A 181 -33.37 1.36 6.97
C LYS A 181 -32.75 2.25 8.07
N ASN A 182 -33.44 2.49 9.19
CA ASN A 182 -32.82 3.17 10.33
C ASN A 182 -32.10 2.14 11.21
N GLY A 183 -30.84 2.42 11.58
CA GLY A 183 -30.02 1.55 12.41
C GLY A 183 -28.57 1.48 11.95
N ASN A 184 -27.85 0.49 12.46
CA ASN A 184 -26.42 0.32 12.21
C ASN A 184 -26.16 -0.33 10.85
N TYR A 185 -24.98 -0.06 10.30
CA TYR A 185 -24.53 -0.63 9.04
C TYR A 185 -23.11 -1.15 9.16
N THR A 186 -22.81 -2.18 8.38
CA THR A 186 -21.45 -2.68 8.17
C THR A 186 -21.11 -2.55 6.70
N MET A 187 -20.02 -1.85 6.39
CA MET A 187 -19.45 -1.79 5.06
C MET A 187 -18.25 -2.72 4.99
N VAL A 188 -18.26 -3.62 4.00
CA VAL A 188 -17.18 -4.55 3.71
C VAL A 188 -16.54 -4.14 2.40
N PHE A 189 -15.25 -3.86 2.44
CA PHE A 189 -14.45 -3.45 1.31
C PHE A 189 -13.49 -4.56 0.93
N ASN A 190 -13.53 -5.00 -0.33
CA ASN A 190 -12.69 -6.06 -0.85
C ASN A 190 -11.84 -5.52 -2.01
N THR A 191 -10.52 -5.58 -1.85
CA THR A 191 -9.57 -5.08 -2.85
C THR A 191 -8.24 -5.82 -2.72
N GLU A 192 -7.66 -6.22 -3.84
CA GLU A 192 -6.33 -6.86 -3.88
C GLU A 192 -6.15 -8.06 -2.93
N GLY A 193 -7.22 -8.84 -2.70
CA GLY A 193 -7.22 -9.99 -1.80
C GLY A 193 -7.29 -9.63 -0.31
N ARG A 194 -7.56 -8.37 0.02
CA ARG A 194 -7.74 -7.87 1.38
C ARG A 194 -9.18 -7.47 1.62
N GLU A 195 -9.66 -7.80 2.81
CA GLU A 195 -10.96 -7.36 3.32
C GLU A 195 -10.74 -6.30 4.40
N PHE A 196 -11.52 -5.22 4.31
CA PHE A 196 -11.58 -4.17 5.32
C PHE A 196 -13.02 -3.97 5.74
N ILE A 197 -13.26 -3.87 7.04
CA ILE A 197 -14.61 -3.73 7.59
C ILE A 197 -14.74 -2.40 8.31
N LYS A 198 -15.82 -1.68 8.02
CA LYS A 198 -16.22 -0.47 8.74
C LYS A 198 -17.62 -0.64 9.31
N HIS A 199 -17.71 -0.56 10.63
CA HIS A 199 -18.99 -0.42 11.32
C HIS A 199 -19.39 1.05 11.41
N ILE A 200 -20.66 1.30 11.15
CA ILE A 200 -21.30 2.61 11.16
C ILE A 200 -22.46 2.53 12.13
N ASN A 201 -22.28 3.17 13.28
CA ASN A 201 -23.31 3.28 14.30
C ASN A 201 -24.10 4.55 14.02
N ASN A 202 -25.41 4.41 13.84
CA ASN A 202 -26.30 5.50 13.47
C ASN A 202 -27.48 5.59 14.43
#